data_AF-A0A921LBG7-F1
#
_entry.id   AF-A0A921LBG7-F1
#
_cell.length_a   1.000
_cell.length_b   1.000
_cell.length_c   1.000
_cell.angle_alpha   90.00
_cell.angle_beta   90.00
_cell.angle_gamma   90.00
#
_symmetry.space_group_name_H-M   'P 1'
#
loop_
_entity.id
_entity.type
_entity.pdbx_description
1 polymer ?
#
loop_
_entity_poly.entity_id
_entity_poly.type
_entity_poly.pdbx_seq_one_letter_code
_entity_poly.pdbx_strand_id
1 'polypeptide(L)'
;MTIEQQIDQRVEERLNELLPQITEKLRQELIFKQTNQVKFNKKQLAERLGKSTTTISRYMNKGLPHRYTPTGSLEFDIREVEKWLNK
;
A
#
# COMPACT_ATOMS: atom_id res chain seq x y z
N MET A 1 22.16 -40.11 18.45
CA MET A 1 21.26 -39.23 17.68
C MET A 1 20.32 -40.12 16.89
N THR A 2 19.02 -39.97 17.08
CA THR A 2 18.00 -40.77 16.39
C THR A 2 17.70 -40.21 14.99
N ILE A 3 17.06 -41.01 14.14
CA ILE A 3 16.60 -40.56 12.82
C ILE A 3 15.62 -39.38 12.96
N GLU A 4 14.76 -39.40 13.97
CA GLU A 4 13.84 -38.30 14.29
C GLU A 4 14.60 -37.00 14.60
N GLN A 5 15.63 -37.06 15.44
CA GLN A 5 16.46 -35.89 15.75
C GLN A 5 17.19 -35.32 14.53
N GLN A 6 17.62 -36.18 13.59
CA GLN A 6 18.23 -35.73 12.34
C GLN A 6 17.23 -35.05 11.39
N ILE A 7 15.98 -35.54 11.37
CA ILE A 7 14.93 -34.93 10.56
C ILE A 7 14.59 -33.55 11.12
N ASP A 8 14.39 -33.43 12.43
CA ASP A 8 14.05 -32.18 13.09
C ASP A 8 15.13 -31.12 12.87
N GLN A 9 16.40 -31.47 13.07
CA GLN A 9 17.51 -30.56 12.87
C GLN A 9 17.58 -30.04 11.41
N ARG A 10 17.35 -30.92 10.45
CA ARG A 10 17.40 -30.57 9.02
C ARG A 10 16.21 -29.72 8.57
N VAL A 11 15.06 -29.89 9.22
CA VAL A 11 13.89 -29.01 9.04
C VAL A 11 14.16 -27.64 9.63
N GLU A 12 14.76 -27.57 10.82
CA GLU A 12 15.11 -26.32 11.49
C GLU A 12 16.14 -25.51 10.70
N GLU A 13 17.18 -26.15 10.17
CA GLU A 13 18.16 -25.53 9.28
C GLU A 13 17.50 -24.94 8.01
N ARG A 14 16.62 -25.71 7.36
CA ARG A 14 15.85 -25.25 6.18
C ARG A 14 14.95 -24.06 6.52
N LEU A 15 14.29 -24.06 7.68
CA LEU A 15 13.43 -22.97 8.11
C LEU A 15 14.25 -21.70 8.36
N ASN A 16 15.39 -21.81 9.02
CA ASN A 16 16.28 -20.68 9.31
C ASN A 16 16.86 -20.05 8.03
N GLU A 17 17.06 -20.83 6.96
CA GLU A 17 17.49 -20.29 5.66
C GLU A 17 16.35 -19.62 4.87
N LEU A 18 15.12 -20.15 4.96
CA LEU A 18 13.99 -19.69 4.16
C LEU A 18 13.26 -18.51 4.79
N LEU A 19 13.17 -18.44 6.12
CA LEU A 19 12.45 -17.39 6.85
C LEU A 19 12.95 -15.97 6.51
N PRO A 20 14.28 -15.69 6.46
CA PRO A 20 14.77 -14.37 6.09
C PRO A 20 14.40 -13.99 4.66
N GLN A 21 14.46 -14.93 3.71
CA GLN A 21 14.14 -14.69 2.30
C GLN A 21 12.65 -14.39 2.10
N ILE A 22 11.78 -15.13 2.80
CA ILE A 22 10.33 -14.89 2.79
C ILE A 22 10.02 -13.52 3.41
N THR A 23 10.65 -13.20 4.54
CA THR A 23 10.47 -11.92 5.23
C THR A 23 10.88 -10.75 4.34
N GLU A 24 12.00 -10.86 3.63
CA GLU A 24 12.47 -9.81 2.74
C GLU A 24 11.56 -9.65 1.52
N LYS A 25 11.11 -10.76 0.89
CA LYS A 25 10.13 -10.69 -0.20
C LYS A 25 8.83 -10.00 0.23
N LEU A 26 8.30 -10.34 1.41
CA LEU A 26 7.10 -9.70 1.95
C LEU A 26 7.31 -8.21 2.23
N ARG A 27 8.49 -7.81 2.73
CA ARG A 27 8.85 -6.40 2.91
C ARG A 27 8.89 -5.65 1.58
N GLN A 28 9.54 -6.21 0.57
CA GLN A 28 9.61 -5.60 -0.76
C GLN A 28 8.22 -5.46 -1.40
N GLU A 29 7.36 -6.47 -1.26
CA GLU A 29 5.96 -6.37 -1.71
C GLU A 29 5.17 -5.29 -0.96
N LEU A 30 5.34 -5.18 0.36
CA LEU A 30 4.72 -4.13 1.17
C LEU A 30 5.18 -2.74 0.73
N ILE A 31 6.49 -2.55 0.52
CA ILE A 31 7.05 -1.30 0.02
C ILE A 31 6.48 -0.98 -1.37
N PHE A 32 6.45 -1.95 -2.29
CA PHE A 32 5.91 -1.78 -3.63
C PHE A 32 4.41 -1.44 -3.62
N LYS A 33 3.61 -2.11 -2.80
CA LYS A 33 2.18 -1.78 -2.62
C LYS A 33 2.03 -0.38 -2.01
N GLN A 34 2.87 -0.02 -1.05
CA GLN A 34 2.81 1.27 -0.38
C GLN A 34 3.33 2.44 -1.25
N THR A 35 4.14 2.18 -2.27
CA THR A 35 4.59 3.19 -3.25
C THR A 35 3.66 3.29 -4.46
N ASN A 36 3.06 2.20 -4.92
CA ASN A 36 2.20 2.19 -6.11
C ASN A 36 0.68 2.31 -5.83
N GLN A 37 0.21 2.12 -4.59
CA GLN A 37 -1.21 2.30 -4.23
C GLN A 37 -1.53 3.68 -3.63
N VAL A 38 -0.59 4.63 -3.65
CA VAL A 38 -0.80 5.97 -3.07
C VAL A 38 -1.76 6.81 -3.91
N LYS A 39 -2.01 6.40 -5.15
CA LYS A 39 -2.83 7.14 -6.10
C LYS A 39 -4.23 6.55 -6.21
N PHE A 40 -5.21 7.33 -5.77
CA PHE A 40 -6.62 6.99 -5.80
C PHE A 40 -7.29 7.75 -6.93
N ASN A 41 -8.23 7.12 -7.64
CA ASN A 41 -9.20 7.88 -8.43
C ASN A 41 -10.25 8.52 -7.50
N LYS A 42 -11.07 9.42 -8.05
CA LYS A 42 -12.09 10.16 -7.28
C LYS A 42 -13.05 9.26 -6.49
N LYS A 43 -13.46 8.12 -7.06
CA LYS A 43 -14.38 7.18 -6.41
C LYS A 43 -13.70 6.46 -5.26
N GLN A 44 -12.48 5.96 -5.49
CA GLN A 44 -11.72 5.27 -4.47
C GLN A 44 -11.34 6.21 -3.31
N LEU A 45 -11.02 7.47 -3.58
CA LEU A 45 -10.76 8.46 -2.54
C LEU A 45 -12.03 8.74 -1.71
N ALA A 46 -13.19 8.84 -2.37
CA ALA A 46 -14.46 9.04 -1.70
C ALA A 46 -14.78 7.89 -0.73
N GLU A 47 -14.63 6.64 -1.19
CA GLU A 47 -14.80 5.43 -0.37
C GLU A 47 -13.82 5.42 0.80
N ARG A 48 -12.53 5.71 0.54
CA ARG A 48 -11.49 5.72 1.57
C ARG A 48 -11.74 6.74 2.69
N LEU A 49 -12.26 7.91 2.33
CA LEU A 49 -12.57 8.99 3.28
C LEU A 49 -13.97 8.89 3.90
N GLY A 50 -14.78 7.89 3.50
CA GLY A 50 -16.17 7.79 3.91
C GLY A 50 -17.01 9.01 3.48
N LYS A 51 -16.74 9.53 2.28
CA LYS A 51 -17.41 10.72 1.70
C LYS A 51 -18.05 10.39 0.35
N SER A 52 -18.89 11.29 -0.14
CA SER A 52 -19.42 11.21 -1.51
C SER A 52 -18.41 11.75 -2.53
N THR A 53 -18.49 11.30 -3.77
CA THR A 53 -17.70 11.87 -4.88
C THR A 53 -18.02 13.36 -5.11
N THR A 54 -19.24 13.80 -4.82
CA THR A 54 -19.64 15.22 -4.83
C THR A 54 -18.87 16.01 -3.78
N THR A 55 -18.66 15.44 -2.59
CA THR A 55 -17.82 16.06 -1.54
C THR A 55 -16.39 16.22 -2.03
N ILE A 56 -15.82 15.19 -2.67
CA ILE A 56 -14.47 15.28 -3.26
C ILE A 56 -14.41 16.38 -4.33
N SER A 57 -15.43 16.52 -5.18
CA SER A 57 -15.53 17.64 -6.13
C SER A 57 -15.49 19.01 -5.44
N ARG A 58 -16.22 19.17 -4.32
CA ARG A 58 -16.17 20.42 -3.56
C ARG A 58 -14.78 20.67 -2.97
N TYR A 59 -14.10 19.63 -2.51
CA TYR A 59 -12.73 19.75 -2.01
C TYR A 59 -11.75 20.15 -3.12
N MET A 60 -11.87 19.58 -4.32
CA MET A 60 -11.08 20.01 -5.48
C MET A 60 -11.27 21.49 -5.78
N ASN A 61 -12.52 21.99 -5.76
CA ASN A 61 -12.80 23.42 -5.95
C ASN A 61 -12.23 24.30 -4.82
N LYS A 62 -11.95 23.72 -3.65
CA LYS A 62 -11.29 24.36 -2.51
C LYS A 62 -9.77 24.18 -2.51
N GLY A 63 -9.19 23.61 -3.57
CA GLY A 63 -7.74 23.43 -3.71
C GLY A 63 -7.20 22.10 -3.18
N LEU A 64 -8.02 21.05 -3.08
CA LEU A 64 -7.53 19.71 -2.79
C LEU A 64 -6.50 19.28 -3.85
N PRO A 65 -5.28 18.83 -3.46
CA PRO A 65 -4.26 18.38 -4.39
C PRO A 65 -4.74 17.22 -5.25
N HIS A 66 -4.58 17.35 -6.56
CA HIS A 66 -4.92 16.32 -7.55
C HIS A 66 -4.06 16.49 -8.80
N ARG A 67 -3.91 15.43 -9.58
CA ARG A 67 -3.18 15.42 -10.85
C ARG A 67 -3.99 14.70 -11.92
N TYR A 68 -3.78 15.10 -13.17
CA TYR A 68 -4.27 14.35 -14.32
C TYR A 68 -3.13 13.46 -14.85
N THR A 69 -3.45 12.21 -15.15
CA THR A 69 -2.52 11.30 -15.85
C THR A 69 -2.32 11.78 -17.29
N PRO A 70 -1.29 11.29 -18.00
CA PRO A 70 -1.14 11.56 -19.44
C PRO A 70 -2.36 11.17 -20.28
N THR A 71 -3.18 10.24 -19.80
CA THR A 71 -4.43 9.80 -20.42
C THR A 71 -5.65 10.65 -20.03
N GLY A 72 -5.48 11.68 -19.21
CA GLY A 72 -6.56 12.57 -18.75
C GLY A 72 -7.35 12.07 -17.54
N SER A 73 -6.95 10.96 -16.92
CA SER A 73 -7.61 10.42 -15.73
C SER A 73 -7.19 11.18 -14.47
N LEU A 74 -8.13 11.38 -13.56
CA LEU A 74 -7.91 12.09 -12.31
C LEU A 74 -7.33 11.17 -11.22
N GLU A 75 -6.19 11.57 -10.66
CA GLU A 75 -5.49 10.87 -9.57
C GLU A 75 -5.28 11.78 -8.34
N PHE A 76 -5.37 11.17 -7.17
CA PHE A 76 -5.17 11.80 -5.87
C PHE A 76 -4.09 11.04 -5.10
N ASP A 77 -3.05 11.73 -4.65
CA ASP A 77 -2.09 11.17 -3.70
C ASP A 77 -2.68 11.26 -2.29
N ILE A 78 -2.92 10.11 -1.64
CA ILE A 78 -3.55 10.09 -0.31
C ILE A 78 -2.74 10.86 0.74
N ARG A 79 -1.40 10.90 0.64
CA ARG A 79 -0.55 11.63 1.59
C ARG A 79 -0.72 13.13 1.44
N GLU A 80 -0.86 13.61 0.20
CA GLU A 80 -1.14 15.03 -0.07
C GLU A 80 -2.57 15.41 0.36
N VAL A 81 -3.54 14.51 0.15
CA VAL A 81 -4.92 14.70 0.59
C VAL A 81 -5.01 14.76 2.12
N GLU A 82 -4.40 13.83 2.83
CA GLU A 82 -4.38 13.82 4.31
C GLU A 82 -3.69 15.07 4.88
N LYS A 83 -2.58 15.49 4.28
CA LYS A 83 -1.92 16.76 4.65
C LYS A 83 -2.84 17.97 4.45
N TRP A 84 -3.64 17.98 3.38
CA TRP A 84 -4.59 19.07 3.11
C TRP A 84 -5.78 19.05 4.08
N LEU A 85 -6.29 17.87 4.45
CA LEU A 85 -7.41 17.73 5.39
C LEU A 85 -7.04 18.11 6.82
N ASN A 86 -5.76 17.98 7.19
CA ASN A 86 -5.24 18.30 8.52
C ASN A 86 -4.67 19.73 8.64
N LYS A 87 -4.84 20.58 7.61
CA LYS A 87 -4.56 22.02 7.68
C LYS A 87 -5.72 22.78 8.30
#